data_AF-A0A7S3WP71-F1
#
_entry.id   AF-A0A7S3WP71-F1
#
_cell.length_a   1.000
_cell.length_b   1.000
_cell.length_c   1.000
_cell.angle_alpha   90.00
_cell.angle_beta   90.00
_cell.angle_gamma   90.00
#
_symmetry.space_group_name_H-M   'P 1'
#
loop_
_entity.id
_entity.type
_entity.pdbx_description
1 polymer ?
#
loop_
_entity_poly.entity_id
_entity_poly.type
_entity_poly.pdbx_seq_one_letter_code
_entity_poly.pdbx_strand_id
1 'polypeptide(L)'
;MPGGMGGMPGMSGMGGSGPSRPSRSRPSPSHALQPGTSVSIYGLEKAKEHNGKMGKILRFEEQKGRYDVELDKESTVLSLRPQSLTQQATVEVVGLESKPELNGR
;
A
#
# COMPACT_ATOMS: atom_id res chain seq x y z
N MET A 1 39.68 -61.58 -18.51
CA MET A 1 38.55 -61.75 -17.57
C MET A 1 37.94 -60.37 -17.31
N PRO A 2 36.66 -60.11 -17.64
CA PRO A 2 35.94 -58.93 -17.21
C PRO A 2 35.03 -59.26 -16.01
N GLY A 3 34.96 -58.34 -15.05
CA GLY A 3 33.97 -58.30 -13.96
C GLY A 3 34.04 -56.89 -13.37
N GLY A 4 32.96 -56.24 -12.92
CA GLY A 4 31.55 -56.57 -12.88
C GLY A 4 30.76 -55.31 -12.50
N MET A 5 29.56 -55.18 -13.07
CA MET A 5 28.28 -54.73 -12.50
C MET A 5 28.19 -53.53 -11.52
N GLY A 6 27.39 -52.51 -11.89
CA GLY A 6 26.49 -51.83 -10.94
C GLY A 6 26.22 -50.33 -11.16
N GLY A 7 24.98 -49.97 -11.53
CA GLY A 7 24.35 -48.68 -11.16
C GLY A 7 23.93 -47.71 -12.29
N MET A 8 22.64 -47.73 -12.66
CA MET A 8 21.87 -46.57 -13.20
C MET A 8 20.84 -46.18 -12.12
N PRO A 9 20.13 -45.02 -12.15
CA PRO A 9 20.30 -43.73 -12.84
C PRO A 9 20.23 -42.52 -11.87
N GLY A 10 20.69 -41.33 -12.28
CA GLY A 10 20.55 -40.10 -11.49
C GLY A 10 20.15 -38.90 -12.34
N MET A 11 18.85 -38.74 -12.61
CA MET A 11 18.27 -37.46 -13.05
C MET A 11 17.98 -36.61 -11.81
N SER A 12 18.43 -35.34 -11.79
CA SER A 12 17.68 -34.16 -11.28
C SER A 12 18.64 -33.10 -10.73
N GLY A 13 18.64 -31.91 -11.33
CA GLY A 13 19.38 -30.76 -10.80
C GLY A 13 19.27 -29.46 -11.60
N MET A 14 18.19 -29.25 -12.36
CA MET A 14 17.88 -27.92 -12.94
C MET A 14 17.31 -27.02 -11.84
N GLY A 15 18.19 -26.35 -11.09
CA GLY A 15 17.84 -25.26 -10.19
C GLY A 15 17.79 -23.94 -10.95
N GLY A 16 16.67 -23.68 -11.64
CA GLY A 16 16.45 -22.44 -12.36
C GLY A 16 16.30 -21.25 -11.40
N SER A 17 17.25 -20.32 -11.45
CA SER A 17 17.09 -18.95 -10.99
C SER A 17 16.14 -18.21 -11.94
N GLY A 18 14.84 -18.46 -11.75
CA GLY A 18 13.80 -17.71 -12.45
C GLY A 18 13.85 -16.24 -12.03
N PRO A 19 13.70 -15.28 -12.96
CA PRO A 19 13.69 -13.86 -12.64
C PRO A 19 12.53 -13.57 -11.68
N SER A 20 12.83 -12.88 -10.58
CA SER A 20 11.86 -12.33 -9.64
C SER A 20 10.79 -11.58 -10.43
N ARG A 21 9.62 -12.20 -10.58
CA ARG A 21 8.47 -11.59 -11.24
C ARG A 21 8.21 -10.24 -10.56
N PRO A 22 8.15 -9.12 -11.30
CA PRO A 22 7.73 -7.86 -10.71
C PRO A 22 6.35 -8.11 -10.11
N SER A 23 6.23 -7.84 -8.81
CA SER A 23 4.97 -7.90 -8.08
C SER A 23 3.97 -7.00 -8.82
N ARG A 24 3.13 -7.59 -9.68
CA ARG A 24 1.93 -6.94 -10.19
C ARG A 24 1.18 -6.50 -8.96
N SER A 25 1.12 -5.19 -8.75
CA SER A 25 0.28 -4.55 -7.75
C SER A 25 -1.10 -5.18 -7.88
N ARG A 26 -1.46 -6.00 -6.89
CA ARG A 26 -2.82 -6.53 -6.83
C ARG A 26 -3.75 -5.32 -6.80
N PRO A 27 -4.83 -5.33 -7.59
CA PRO A 27 -5.81 -4.25 -7.51
C PRO A 27 -6.25 -4.13 -6.06
N SER A 28 -6.21 -2.91 -5.53
CA SER A 28 -6.65 -2.66 -4.15
C SER A 28 -8.14 -2.98 -4.05
N PRO A 29 -8.63 -3.47 -2.90
CA PRO A 29 -10.06 -3.67 -2.69
C PRO A 29 -10.86 -2.41 -3.03
N SER A 30 -12.09 -2.57 -3.52
CA SER A 30 -12.96 -1.43 -3.90
C SER A 30 -13.26 -0.48 -2.74
N HIS A 31 -13.18 -0.97 -1.50
CA HIS A 31 -13.36 -0.19 -0.28
C HIS A 31 -12.06 0.43 0.27
N ALA A 32 -10.91 0.08 -0.31
CA ALA A 32 -9.62 0.61 0.12
C ALA A 32 -9.30 1.91 -0.60
N LEU A 33 -8.67 2.83 0.13
CA LEU A 33 -8.09 4.03 -0.47
C LEU A 33 -7.05 3.63 -1.51
N GLN A 34 -7.16 4.24 -2.69
CA GLN A 34 -6.29 3.90 -3.81
C GLN A 34 -4.87 4.42 -3.55
N PRO A 35 -3.83 3.73 -4.05
CA PRO A 35 -2.48 4.27 -4.08
C PRO A 35 -2.43 5.68 -4.70
N GLY A 36 -1.65 6.57 -4.09
CA GLY A 36 -1.55 7.99 -4.44
C GLY A 36 -2.55 8.90 -3.74
N THR A 37 -3.55 8.36 -3.03
CA THR A 37 -4.51 9.17 -2.27
C THR A 37 -3.83 9.95 -1.15
N SER A 38 -4.03 11.27 -1.11
CA SER A 38 -3.54 12.14 -0.03
C SER A 38 -4.35 11.94 1.25
N VAL A 39 -3.64 11.74 2.36
CA VAL A 39 -4.21 11.52 3.69
C VAL A 39 -3.49 12.34 4.75
N SER A 40 -4.24 12.73 5.78
CA SER A 40 -3.69 13.32 6.99
C SER A 40 -3.73 12.31 8.14
N ILE A 41 -2.69 12.32 8.97
CA ILE A 41 -2.51 11.35 10.05
C ILE A 41 -2.99 11.94 11.38
N TYR A 42 -3.80 11.20 12.12
CA TYR A 42 -4.30 11.59 13.44
C TYR A 42 -4.47 10.39 14.38
N GLY A 43 -4.62 10.67 15.68
CA GLY A 43 -4.98 9.65 16.68
C GLY A 43 -3.91 8.62 16.98
N LEU A 44 -2.63 8.88 16.67
CA LEU A 44 -1.51 8.04 17.09
C LEU A 44 -1.14 8.35 18.53
N GLU A 45 -1.20 7.35 19.41
CA GLU A 45 -0.82 7.51 20.82
C GLU A 45 0.68 7.25 21.08
N LYS A 46 1.25 6.28 20.35
CA LYS A 46 2.64 5.84 20.51
C LYS A 46 3.65 6.66 19.70
N ALA A 47 3.19 7.30 18.63
CA ALA A 47 4.02 8.06 17.70
C ALA A 47 3.32 9.40 17.40
N LYS A 48 3.16 10.22 18.45
CA LYS A 48 2.38 11.47 18.41
C LYS A 48 3.00 12.51 17.48
N GLU A 49 4.30 12.43 17.25
CA GLU A 49 5.09 13.28 16.36
C GLU A 49 4.65 13.22 14.89
N HIS A 50 3.92 12.17 14.50
CA HIS A 50 3.37 12.05 13.14
C HIS A 50 1.92 12.56 13.03
N ASN A 51 1.24 12.86 14.14
CA ASN A 51 -0.10 13.46 14.07
C ASN A 51 -0.03 14.86 13.46
N GLY A 52 -0.99 15.17 12.58
CA GLY A 52 -1.05 16.41 11.82
C GLY A 52 -0.16 16.43 10.57
N LYS A 53 0.69 15.40 10.35
CA LYS A 53 1.45 15.27 9.10
C LYS A 53 0.56 14.74 7.97
N MET A 54 0.97 15.04 6.74
CA MET A 54 0.34 14.57 5.51
C MET A 54 1.23 13.51 4.84
N GLY A 55 0.59 12.64 4.07
CA GLY A 55 1.26 11.65 3.25
C GLY A 55 0.35 11.06 2.20
N LYS A 56 0.90 10.11 1.44
CA LYS A 56 0.19 9.42 0.36
C LYS A 56 0.11 7.94 0.65
N ILE A 57 -1.04 7.35 0.34
CA ILE A 57 -1.21 5.90 0.38
C ILE A 57 -0.31 5.26 -0.68
N LEU A 58 0.53 4.31 -0.28
CA LEU A 58 1.25 3.45 -1.22
C LEU A 58 0.43 2.20 -1.58
N ARG A 59 -0.17 1.58 -0.56
CA ARG A 59 -1.00 0.37 -0.70
C ARG A 59 -1.76 0.06 0.59
N PHE A 60 -2.77 -0.78 0.46
CA PHE A 60 -3.45 -1.43 1.58
C PHE A 60 -2.92 -2.85 1.77
N GLU A 61 -2.40 -3.15 2.95
CA GLU A 61 -1.92 -4.46 3.36
C GLU A 61 -3.06 -5.24 4.03
N GLU A 62 -3.85 -5.96 3.22
CA GLU A 62 -5.05 -6.70 3.66
C GLU A 62 -4.77 -7.64 4.83
N GLN A 63 -3.61 -8.31 4.83
CA GLN A 63 -3.24 -9.26 5.89
C GLN A 63 -3.13 -8.60 7.28
N LYS A 64 -2.75 -7.32 7.32
CA LYS A 64 -2.59 -6.55 8.56
C LYS A 64 -3.74 -5.58 8.81
N GLY A 65 -4.61 -5.36 7.82
CA GLY A 65 -5.65 -4.34 7.85
C GLY A 65 -5.09 -2.92 8.00
N ARG A 66 -3.95 -2.63 7.37
CA ARG A 66 -3.22 -1.35 7.50
C ARG A 66 -2.83 -0.77 6.15
N TYR A 67 -2.64 0.53 6.11
CA TYR A 67 -2.08 1.24 4.97
C TYR A 67 -0.61 1.51 5.16
N ASP A 68 0.17 1.31 4.11
CA ASP A 68 1.52 1.87 4.02
C ASP A 68 1.39 3.30 3.49
N VAL A 69 1.82 4.28 4.28
CA VAL A 69 1.69 5.71 3.99
C VAL A 69 3.08 6.34 3.93
N GLU A 70 3.42 6.94 2.79
CA GLU A 70 4.65 7.71 2.61
C GLU A 70 4.40 9.16 3.03
N LEU A 71 5.20 9.70 3.94
CA LEU A 71 5.07 11.09 4.40
C LEU A 71 5.58 12.08 3.34
N ASP A 72 4.89 13.20 3.12
CA ASP A 72 5.26 14.12 2.01
C ASP A 72 6.63 14.80 2.18
N LYS A 73 7.10 14.97 3.42
CA LYS A 73 8.36 15.69 3.75
C LYS A 73 9.50 14.79 4.18
N GLU A 74 9.22 13.50 4.35
CA GLU A 74 10.15 12.52 4.89
C GLU A 74 10.00 11.28 4.02
N SER A 75 11.09 10.69 3.51
CA SER A 75 11.04 9.41 2.79
C SER A 75 10.78 8.21 3.73
N THR A 76 9.96 8.43 4.76
CA THR A 76 9.56 7.50 5.79
C THR A 76 8.20 6.93 5.43
N VAL A 77 8.10 5.61 5.44
CA VAL A 77 6.83 4.90 5.25
C VAL A 77 6.33 4.40 6.60
N LEU A 78 5.07 4.71 6.93
CA LEU A 78 4.40 4.29 8.15
C LEU A 78 3.29 3.28 7.86
N SER A 79 3.18 2.24 8.69
CA SER A 79 2.09 1.26 8.60
C SER A 79 0.96 1.62 9.57
N LEU A 80 -0.07 2.28 9.05
CA LEU A 80 -1.11 2.96 9.83
C LEU A 80 -2.47 2.25 9.71
N ARG A 81 -3.26 2.33 10.79
CA ARG A 81 -4.63 1.81 10.78
C ARG A 81 -5.55 2.77 10.02
N PRO A 82 -6.61 2.27 9.36
CA PRO A 82 -7.58 3.13 8.67
C PRO A 82 -8.13 4.26 9.55
N GLN A 83 -8.43 3.98 10.83
CA GLN A 83 -8.95 4.96 11.80
C GLN A 83 -7.98 6.11 12.13
N SER A 84 -6.70 5.99 11.76
CA SER A 84 -5.68 7.03 11.98
C SER A 84 -5.47 7.91 10.76
N LEU A 85 -6.28 7.73 9.71
CA LEU A 85 -6.15 8.41 8.42
C LEU A 85 -7.44 9.13 8.06
N THR A 86 -7.31 10.38 7.62
CA THR A 86 -8.40 11.14 7.01
C THR A 86 -8.04 11.43 5.56
N GLN A 87 -8.87 10.99 4.62
CA GLN A 87 -8.69 11.31 3.20
C GLN A 87 -8.92 12.79 2.96
N GLN A 88 -8.00 13.42 2.23
CA GLN A 88 -8.24 14.75 1.68
C GLN A 88 -8.97 14.63 0.35
N ALA A 89 -10.09 15.33 0.23
CA ALA A 89 -10.86 15.45 -1.00
C ALA A 89 -11.10 16.92 -1.29
N THR A 90 -10.87 17.31 -2.54
CA THR A 90 -11.35 18.59 -3.07
C THR A 90 -12.80 18.39 -3.47
N VAL A 91 -13.67 19.24 -2.96
CA VAL A 91 -15.10 19.23 -3.27
C VAL A 91 -15.48 20.58 -3.85
N GLU A 92 -16.49 20.60 -4.72
CA GLU A 92 -17.14 21.82 -5.19
C GLU A 92 -18.55 21.86 -4.60
N VAL A 93 -18.91 22.98 -3.98
CA VAL A 93 -20.26 23.16 -3.45
C VAL A 93 -21.19 23.60 -4.59
N VAL A 94 -22.35 22.95 -4.72
CA VAL A 94 -23.37 23.31 -5.73
C VAL A 94 -24.77 23.27 -5.12
N GLY A 95 -25.68 24.09 -5.66
CA GLY A 95 -27.11 24.06 -5.30
C GLY A 95 -27.44 24.58 -3.90
N LEU A 96 -26.55 25.34 -3.25
CA LEU A 96 -26.80 25.88 -1.92
C LEU A 96 -27.75 27.10 -1.98
N GLU A 97 -29.02 26.91 -1.61
CA GLU A 97 -30.05 27.97 -1.68
C GLU A 97 -29.89 29.04 -0.60
N SER A 98 -29.47 28.66 0.61
CA SER A 98 -29.36 29.60 1.75
C SER A 98 -28.17 30.55 1.65
N LYS A 99 -27.12 30.16 0.90
CA LYS A 99 -25.89 30.93 0.67
C LYS A 99 -25.34 30.66 -0.73
N PRO A 100 -26.01 31.16 -1.79
CA PRO A 100 -25.64 30.85 -3.17
C PRO A 100 -24.21 31.26 -3.53
N GLU A 101 -23.64 32.24 -2.83
CA GLU A 101 -22.26 32.74 -3.00
C GLU A 101 -21.18 31.71 -2.65
N LEU A 102 -21.54 30.63 -1.96
CA LEU A 102 -20.65 29.51 -1.67
C LEU A 102 -20.65 28.45 -2.78
N ASN A 103 -21.57 28.53 -3.75
CA ASN A 103 -21.54 27.60 -4.88
C ASN A 103 -20.33 27.89 -5.80
N GLY A 104 -19.72 26.83 -6.35
CA GLY A 104 -18.49 26.92 -7.15
C GLY A 104 -17.21 27.11 -6.33
N ARG A 105 -17.30 26.96 -5.01
CA ARG A 105 -16.16 26.99 -4.07
C ARG A 105 -15.71 25.59 -3.69
#